data_AF-A0A317IL64-F1
#
_entry.id   AF-A0A317IL64-F1
#
_cell.length_a   1.000
_cell.length_b   1.000
_cell.length_c   1.000
_cell.angle_alpha   90.00
_cell.angle_beta   90.00
_cell.angle_gamma   90.00
#
_symmetry.space_group_name_H-M   'P 1'
#
loop_
_entity.id
_entity.type
_entity.pdbx_description
1 polymer ?
#
loop_
_entity_poly.entity_id
_entity_poly.type
_entity_poly.pdbx_seq_one_letter_code
_entity_poly.pdbx_strand_id
1 'polypeptide(L)'
;MARIDRREKIALDNAYRFFKEVVKEEHTPDLYKLANCLKTISHALRAPQVSEFKLTKRLWRRIQETMLDKLLGSFPTHVIILSANGEALQSKESIPEDSLVEVHPQGLRRADDAFRVELRNFPSLTQARLKKVWRDKGGTSKPEDFAQIDCVSVCPPKNFIAGEEMLQSESEKGKEHAYQKWWELYWQAYCSNDKHERLVIEKEMLDLEEVWGDLYY
;
A
#
# COMPACT_ATOMS: atom_id res chain seq x y z
N MET A 1 20.35 -12.23 4.92
CA MET A 1 18.91 -12.06 4.66
C MET A 1 18.29 -11.53 5.92
N ALA A 2 17.78 -10.29 5.90
CA ALA A 2 17.17 -9.68 7.07
C ALA A 2 15.95 -10.51 7.47
N ARG A 3 15.93 -11.03 8.70
CA ARG A 3 14.72 -11.62 9.29
C ARG A 3 13.69 -10.50 9.36
N ILE A 4 12.82 -10.42 8.35
CA ILE A 4 11.57 -9.68 8.45
C ILE A 4 10.82 -10.37 9.58
N ASP A 5 10.62 -9.63 10.67
CA ASP A 5 10.02 -10.15 11.89
C ASP A 5 8.61 -10.66 11.57
N ARG A 6 8.40 -11.99 11.60
CA ARG A 6 7.14 -12.67 11.26
C ARG A 6 5.95 -12.18 12.10
N ARG A 7 6.19 -11.41 13.16
CA ARG A 7 5.20 -11.04 14.18
C ARG A 7 4.24 -9.92 13.80
N GLU A 8 4.44 -9.22 12.69
CA GLU A 8 3.50 -8.16 12.26
C GLU A 8 3.20 -8.16 10.76
N LYS A 9 3.35 -9.31 10.10
CA LYS A 9 3.01 -9.43 8.68
C LYS A 9 1.49 -9.55 8.54
N ILE A 10 0.87 -8.54 7.93
CA ILE A 10 -0.56 -8.55 7.64
C ILE A 10 -0.73 -9.14 6.24
N ALA A 11 -1.33 -10.33 6.16
CA ALA A 11 -1.72 -10.92 4.88
C ALA A 11 -2.76 -10.05 4.15
N LEU A 12 -2.82 -10.15 2.82
CA LEU A 12 -3.64 -9.27 1.99
C LEU A 12 -5.15 -9.35 2.32
N ASP A 13 -5.63 -10.53 2.74
CA ASP A 13 -7.00 -10.73 3.25
C ASP A 13 -7.26 -9.96 4.55
N ASN A 14 -6.31 -9.97 5.47
CA ASN A 14 -6.36 -9.19 6.70
C ASN A 14 -6.22 -7.69 6.43
N ALA A 15 -5.41 -7.28 5.44
CA ALA A 15 -5.31 -5.89 5.03
C ALA A 15 -6.65 -5.36 4.48
N TYR A 16 -7.40 -6.21 3.78
CA TYR A 16 -8.76 -5.90 3.36
C TYR A 16 -9.74 -5.77 4.53
N ARG A 17 -9.72 -6.70 5.50
CA ARG A 17 -10.56 -6.58 6.70
C ARG A 17 -10.27 -5.28 7.46
N PHE A 18 -9.00 -4.97 7.64
CA PHE A 18 -8.57 -3.72 8.29
C PHE A 18 -9.01 -2.47 7.50
N PHE A 19 -8.93 -2.49 6.16
CA PHE A 19 -9.48 -1.41 5.34
C PHE A 19 -10.96 -1.12 5.63
N LYS A 20 -11.78 -2.15 5.81
CA LYS A 20 -13.20 -1.98 6.14
C LYS A 20 -13.38 -1.29 7.50
N GLU A 21 -12.59 -1.68 8.48
CA GLU A 21 -12.60 -1.04 9.81
C GLU A 21 -12.22 0.45 9.71
N VAL A 22 -11.19 0.76 8.93
CA VAL A 22 -10.71 2.13 8.71
C VAL A 22 -11.77 3.02 8.04
N VAL A 23 -12.47 2.50 7.03
CA VAL A 23 -13.48 3.24 6.26
C VAL A 23 -14.77 3.44 7.04
N LYS A 24 -15.11 2.55 7.97
CA LYS A 24 -16.29 2.71 8.83
C LYS A 24 -16.13 3.84 9.87
N GLU A 25 -14.96 4.48 9.93
CA GLU A 25 -14.65 5.66 10.76
C GLU A 25 -14.90 5.45 12.26
N GLU A 26 -14.93 4.21 12.75
CA GLU A 26 -15.25 3.97 14.16
C GLU A 26 -14.16 4.54 15.07
N HIS A 27 -12.87 4.38 14.73
CA HIS A 27 -11.73 4.85 15.53
C HIS A 27 -10.52 5.33 14.67
N THR A 28 -9.61 6.10 15.28
CA THR A 28 -8.29 6.36 14.68
C THR A 28 -7.55 5.03 14.54
N PRO A 29 -7.07 4.66 13.33
CA PRO A 29 -6.42 3.38 13.13
C PRO A 29 -5.12 3.25 13.93
N ASP A 30 -4.67 2.04 14.18
CA ASP A 30 -3.33 1.81 14.70
C ASP A 30 -2.29 2.07 13.60
N LEU A 31 -1.25 2.87 13.90
CA LEU A 31 -0.23 3.28 12.94
C LEU A 31 0.55 2.10 12.37
N TYR A 32 0.93 1.15 13.24
CA TYR A 32 1.73 -0.02 12.83
C TYR A 32 0.90 -0.94 11.93
N LYS A 33 -0.37 -1.19 12.29
CA LYS A 33 -1.28 -1.96 11.44
C LYS A 33 -1.50 -1.28 10.09
N LEU A 34 -1.72 0.04 10.07
CA LEU A 34 -1.88 0.79 8.82
C LEU A 34 -0.63 0.72 7.94
N ALA A 35 0.55 0.89 8.53
CA ALA A 35 1.82 0.81 7.83
C ALA A 35 2.06 -0.59 7.25
N ASN A 36 1.84 -1.64 8.03
CA ASN A 36 2.00 -3.03 7.58
C ASN A 36 0.99 -3.38 6.49
N CYS A 37 -0.26 -2.91 6.57
CA CYS A 37 -1.23 -3.05 5.48
C CYS A 37 -0.76 -2.37 4.20
N LEU A 38 -0.28 -1.12 4.30
CA LEU A 38 0.24 -0.38 3.16
C LEU A 38 1.45 -1.08 2.52
N LYS A 39 2.35 -1.67 3.31
CA LYS A 39 3.47 -2.47 2.81
C LYS A 39 2.98 -3.68 2.03
N THR A 40 2.08 -4.49 2.60
CA THR A 40 1.54 -5.68 1.93
C THR A 40 0.83 -5.31 0.63
N ILE A 41 -0.01 -4.27 0.62
CA ILE A 41 -0.70 -3.81 -0.58
C ILE A 41 0.30 -3.30 -1.62
N SER A 42 1.34 -2.56 -1.20
CA SER A 42 2.39 -2.08 -2.10
C SER A 42 3.18 -3.23 -2.72
N HIS A 43 3.48 -4.28 -1.94
CA HIS A 43 4.12 -5.49 -2.42
C HIS A 43 3.21 -6.21 -3.43
N ALA A 44 1.93 -6.40 -3.08
CA ALA A 44 0.93 -7.01 -3.94
C ALA A 44 0.71 -6.23 -5.26
N LEU A 45 0.91 -4.91 -5.29
CA LEU A 45 0.81 -4.13 -6.52
C LEU A 45 2.04 -4.22 -7.41
N ARG A 46 3.22 -4.53 -6.83
CA ARG A 46 4.50 -4.66 -7.55
C ARG A 46 4.80 -6.10 -7.98
N ALA A 47 4.21 -7.09 -7.31
CA ALA A 47 4.45 -8.49 -7.62
C ALA A 47 4.09 -8.81 -9.09
N PRO A 48 4.96 -9.49 -9.85
CA PRO A 48 4.72 -9.80 -11.26
C PRO A 48 3.57 -10.80 -11.45
N GLN A 49 3.28 -11.62 -10.44
CA GLN A 49 2.26 -12.69 -10.43
C GLN A 49 0.80 -12.20 -10.40
N VAL A 50 0.60 -10.89 -10.36
CA VAL A 50 -0.71 -10.25 -10.13
C VAL A 50 -1.57 -10.25 -11.41
N SER A 51 -1.17 -10.99 -12.44
CA SER A 51 -1.93 -11.22 -13.67
C SER A 51 -3.07 -12.22 -13.51
N GLU A 52 -3.08 -13.06 -12.48
CA GLU A 52 -4.12 -14.09 -12.27
C GLU A 52 -5.40 -13.54 -11.63
N PHE A 53 -5.38 -12.28 -11.25
CA PHE A 53 -6.48 -11.67 -10.56
C PHE A 53 -7.48 -10.98 -11.51
N LYS A 54 -8.77 -11.33 -11.40
CA LYS A 54 -9.81 -10.86 -12.33
C LYS A 54 -10.20 -9.38 -12.15
N LEU A 55 -9.97 -8.77 -10.97
CA LEU A 55 -10.41 -7.39 -10.64
C LEU A 55 -9.36 -6.49 -9.98
N THR A 56 -8.18 -7.01 -9.64
CA THR A 56 -7.49 -6.61 -8.40
C THR A 56 -6.53 -5.43 -8.46
N LYS A 57 -5.76 -5.16 -9.52
CA LYS A 57 -4.73 -4.09 -9.47
C LYS A 57 -5.34 -2.70 -9.28
N ARG A 58 -6.40 -2.40 -10.03
CA ARG A 58 -7.09 -1.11 -9.97
C ARG A 58 -7.76 -0.90 -8.61
N LEU A 59 -8.34 -1.97 -8.08
CA LEU A 59 -9.04 -1.96 -6.81
C LEU A 59 -8.07 -1.83 -5.63
N TRP A 60 -7.00 -2.63 -5.60
CA TRP A 60 -5.94 -2.52 -4.59
C TRP A 60 -5.24 -1.17 -4.63
N ARG A 61 -5.10 -0.57 -5.82
CA ARG A 61 -4.60 0.80 -5.94
C ARG A 61 -5.53 1.79 -5.24
N ARG A 62 -6.85 1.68 -5.42
CA ARG A 62 -7.83 2.52 -4.68
C ARG A 62 -7.78 2.31 -3.17
N ILE A 63 -7.60 1.06 -2.72
CA ILE A 63 -7.42 0.75 -1.30
C ILE A 63 -6.13 1.40 -0.79
N GLN A 64 -5.01 1.25 -1.51
CA GLN A 64 -3.72 1.88 -1.18
C GLN A 64 -3.86 3.40 -1.08
N GLU A 65 -4.49 4.03 -2.07
CA GLU A 65 -4.78 5.47 -2.12
C GLU A 65 -5.56 5.93 -0.88
N THR A 66 -6.62 5.20 -0.53
CA THR A 66 -7.48 5.53 0.63
C THR A 66 -6.71 5.38 1.95
N MET A 67 -5.91 4.32 2.08
CA MET A 67 -5.07 4.09 3.26
C MET A 67 -3.97 5.14 3.41
N LEU A 68 -3.41 5.63 2.31
CA LEU A 68 -2.44 6.74 2.30
C LEU A 68 -3.09 8.06 2.69
N ASP A 69 -4.29 8.38 2.16
CA ASP A 69 -5.04 9.57 2.58
C ASP A 69 -5.33 9.51 4.09
N LYS A 70 -5.72 8.34 4.60
CA LYS A 70 -5.92 8.14 6.04
C LYS A 70 -4.64 8.32 6.85
N LEU A 71 -3.50 7.83 6.36
CA LEU A 71 -2.19 7.98 7.01
C LEU A 71 -1.82 9.47 7.16
N LEU A 72 -1.93 10.23 6.07
CA LEU A 72 -1.65 11.66 6.03
C LEU A 72 -2.62 12.47 6.91
N GLY A 73 -3.90 12.09 6.92
CA GLY A 73 -4.95 12.79 7.67
C GLY A 73 -5.03 12.43 9.15
N SER A 74 -4.41 11.33 9.59
CA SER A 74 -4.54 10.84 10.97
C SER A 74 -3.25 10.93 11.79
N PHE A 75 -2.09 11.03 11.13
CA PHE A 75 -0.79 11.04 11.81
C PHE A 75 0.10 12.20 11.34
N PRO A 76 0.96 12.73 12.22
CA PRO A 76 2.03 13.63 11.79
C PRO A 76 2.97 12.91 10.82
N THR A 77 3.30 13.54 9.71
CA THR A 77 4.19 12.96 8.68
C THR A 77 5.21 13.97 8.19
N HIS A 78 6.41 13.48 7.91
CA HIS A 78 7.40 14.20 7.12
C HIS A 78 7.29 13.73 5.66
N VAL A 79 7.14 14.68 4.75
CA VAL A 79 7.00 14.43 3.32
C VAL A 79 8.24 14.97 2.62
N ILE A 80 8.80 14.16 1.72
CA ILE A 80 9.85 14.58 0.78
C ILE A 80 9.26 14.47 -0.62
N ILE A 81 9.50 15.49 -1.44
CA ILE A 81 9.03 15.51 -2.82
C ILE A 81 10.24 15.51 -3.73
N LEU A 82 10.30 14.53 -4.60
CA LEU A 82 11.36 14.35 -5.58
C LEU A 82 10.82 14.74 -6.97
N SER A 83 11.62 15.48 -7.73
CA SER A 83 11.35 15.78 -9.14
C SER A 83 11.50 14.51 -10.00
N ALA A 84 11.11 14.60 -11.28
CA ALA A 84 11.32 13.51 -12.24
C ALA A 84 12.81 13.13 -12.40
N ASN A 85 13.72 14.05 -12.09
CA ASN A 85 15.17 13.84 -12.13
C ASN A 85 15.73 13.22 -10.83
N GLY A 86 14.87 12.97 -9.83
CA GLY A 86 15.26 12.42 -8.53
C GLY A 86 15.81 13.45 -7.55
N GLU A 87 15.75 14.75 -7.87
CA GLU A 87 16.20 15.82 -6.98
C GLU A 87 15.10 16.20 -5.99
N ALA A 88 15.46 16.38 -4.72
CA ALA A 88 14.52 16.83 -3.71
C ALA A 88 14.15 18.31 -3.93
N LEU A 89 12.86 18.58 -4.04
CA LEU A 89 12.33 19.94 -4.13
C LEU A 89 12.55 20.67 -2.81
N GLN A 90 12.85 21.96 -2.90
CA GLN A 90 12.92 22.79 -1.70
C GLN A 90 11.53 23.03 -1.14
N SER A 91 11.45 23.22 0.18
CA SER A 91 10.18 23.47 0.85
C SER A 91 9.46 24.67 0.22
N LYS A 92 8.16 24.50 -0.02
CA LYS A 92 7.23 25.50 -0.60
C LYS A 92 7.38 25.76 -2.10
N GLU A 93 8.24 25.03 -2.80
CA GLU A 93 8.26 25.05 -4.27
C GLU A 93 6.98 24.43 -4.86
N SER A 94 6.63 24.82 -6.09
CA SER A 94 5.53 24.19 -6.81
C SER A 94 5.87 22.74 -7.13
N ILE A 95 4.91 21.83 -6.94
CA ILE A 95 5.10 20.40 -7.18
C ILE A 95 4.68 20.04 -8.61
N PRO A 96 5.59 19.56 -9.47
CA PRO A 96 5.28 18.95 -10.77
C PRO A 96 4.33 17.75 -10.68
N GLU A 97 3.61 17.42 -11.76
CA GLU A 97 2.65 16.29 -11.75
C GLU A 97 3.32 14.91 -11.69
N ASP A 98 4.51 14.83 -12.26
CA ASP A 98 5.37 13.65 -12.39
C ASP A 98 6.35 13.50 -11.20
N SER A 99 6.12 14.25 -10.13
CA SER A 99 6.87 14.13 -8.88
C SER A 99 6.61 12.82 -8.14
N LEU A 100 7.65 12.33 -7.46
CA LEU A 100 7.58 11.21 -6.54
C LEU A 100 7.45 11.75 -5.11
N VAL A 101 6.42 11.30 -4.39
CA VAL A 101 6.17 11.67 -2.99
C VAL A 101 6.68 10.54 -2.10
N GLU A 102 7.55 10.88 -1.16
CA GLU A 102 8.00 9.98 -0.10
C GLU A 102 7.42 10.44 1.24
N VAL A 103 6.66 9.56 1.88
CA VAL A 103 5.95 9.83 3.13
C VAL A 103 6.61 9.07 4.28
N HIS A 104 6.98 9.79 5.33
CA HIS A 104 7.59 9.28 6.56
C HIS A 104 6.68 9.58 7.76
N PRO A 105 5.86 8.62 8.21
CA PRO A 105 5.04 8.80 9.40
C PRO A 105 5.88 8.93 10.67
N GLN A 106 5.57 9.92 11.51
CA GLN A 106 6.20 10.05 12.82
C GLN A 106 5.74 8.91 13.73
N GLY A 107 6.68 8.27 14.44
CA GLY A 107 6.42 7.11 15.29
C GLY A 107 6.89 5.79 14.69
N LEU A 108 7.03 5.73 13.36
CA LEU A 108 7.74 4.67 12.66
C LEU A 108 9.23 5.04 12.61
N ARG A 109 10.11 4.09 12.94
CA ARG A 109 11.56 4.33 13.06
C ARG A 109 12.39 3.53 12.06
N ARG A 110 11.78 2.61 11.31
CA ARG A 110 12.54 1.76 10.40
C ARG A 110 12.68 2.45 9.05
N ALA A 111 13.81 2.24 8.38
CA ALA A 111 14.08 2.83 7.08
C ALA A 111 13.10 2.32 5.99
N ASP A 112 12.50 1.14 6.18
CA ASP A 112 11.49 0.55 5.31
C ASP A 112 10.06 1.05 5.58
N ASP A 113 9.86 1.94 6.56
CA ASP A 113 8.56 2.55 6.87
C ASP A 113 8.24 3.80 6.02
N ALA A 114 9.08 4.08 5.00
CA ALA A 114 8.86 5.14 4.04
C ALA A 114 8.00 4.66 2.86
N PHE A 115 6.95 5.41 2.54
CA PHE A 115 6.04 5.09 1.44
C PHE A 115 6.31 5.99 0.25
N ARG A 116 6.67 5.40 -0.90
CA ARG A 116 6.97 6.10 -2.15
C ARG A 116 5.87 5.90 -3.18
N VAL A 117 5.25 6.99 -3.60
CA VAL A 117 4.13 6.98 -4.56
C VAL A 117 4.23 8.19 -5.48
N GLU A 118 4.05 7.99 -6.79
CA GLU A 118 3.99 9.10 -7.75
C GLU A 118 2.76 9.97 -7.45
N LEU A 119 2.91 11.29 -7.56
CA LEU A 119 1.84 12.24 -7.23
C LEU A 119 0.55 11.96 -8.01
N ARG A 120 0.67 11.64 -9.30
CA ARG A 120 -0.45 11.27 -10.18
C ARG A 120 -1.27 10.07 -9.70
N ASN A 121 -0.69 9.20 -8.86
CA ASN A 121 -1.37 8.02 -8.33
C ASN A 121 -2.14 8.32 -7.04
N PHE A 122 -2.05 9.53 -6.47
CA PHE A 122 -2.94 9.92 -5.38
C PHE A 122 -4.31 10.33 -5.91
N PRO A 123 -5.39 10.20 -5.11
CA PRO A 123 -6.68 10.81 -5.44
C PRO A 123 -6.52 12.32 -5.67
N SER A 124 -7.29 12.88 -6.61
CA SER A 124 -7.21 14.32 -6.96
C SER A 124 -7.35 15.23 -5.73
N LEU A 125 -8.22 14.86 -4.79
CA LEU A 125 -8.39 15.58 -3.52
C LEU A 125 -7.13 15.52 -2.67
N THR A 126 -6.53 14.34 -2.49
CA THR A 126 -5.28 14.16 -1.73
C THR A 126 -4.12 14.89 -2.39
N GLN A 127 -4.04 14.91 -3.73
CA GLN A 127 -3.05 15.71 -4.46
C GLN A 127 -3.21 17.20 -4.16
N ALA A 128 -4.44 17.72 -4.22
CA ALA A 128 -4.72 19.13 -3.92
C ALA A 128 -4.36 19.46 -2.46
N ARG A 129 -4.69 18.57 -1.53
CA ARG A 129 -4.32 18.71 -0.11
C ARG A 129 -2.82 18.75 0.08
N LEU A 130 -2.11 17.78 -0.49
CA LEU A 130 -0.65 17.71 -0.41
C LEU A 130 0.01 18.95 -1.01
N LYS A 131 -0.45 19.42 -2.18
CA LYS A 131 0.05 20.65 -2.82
C LYS A 131 -0.14 21.89 -1.94
N LYS A 132 -1.29 22.03 -1.28
CA LYS A 132 -1.54 23.15 -0.36
C LYS A 132 -0.68 23.04 0.90
N VAL A 133 -0.68 21.89 1.57
CA VAL A 133 0.12 21.66 2.79
C VAL A 133 1.61 21.89 2.53
N TRP A 134 2.13 21.41 1.40
CA TRP A 134 3.51 21.63 1.01
C TRP A 134 3.86 23.11 0.82
N ARG A 135 2.98 23.89 0.18
CA ARG A 135 3.17 25.33 -0.01
C ARG A 135 3.14 26.09 1.31
N ASP A 136 2.23 25.72 2.21
CA ASP A 136 1.99 26.45 3.44
C ASP A 136 3.01 26.08 4.55
N LYS A 137 3.31 24.78 4.69
CA LYS A 137 4.08 24.20 5.80
C LYS A 137 5.42 23.58 5.40
N GLY A 138 5.64 23.31 4.10
CA GLY A 138 6.82 22.59 3.61
C GLY A 138 6.71 21.08 3.86
N GLY A 139 7.85 20.44 4.15
CA GLY A 139 7.92 18.99 4.29
C GLY A 139 7.44 18.41 5.63
N THR A 140 6.96 19.21 6.58
CA THR A 140 6.42 18.67 7.84
C THR A 140 4.95 18.99 7.94
N SER A 141 4.13 17.97 8.20
CA SER A 141 2.68 18.10 8.26
C SER A 141 2.08 17.42 9.49
N LYS A 142 0.96 17.97 9.95
CA LYS A 142 0.13 17.45 11.03
C LYS A 142 -1.25 17.05 10.50
N PRO A 143 -2.00 16.20 11.21
CA PRO A 143 -3.36 15.83 10.85
C PRO A 143 -4.27 17.04 10.57
N GLU A 144 -4.13 18.11 11.38
CA GLU A 144 -4.96 19.31 11.23
C GLU A 144 -4.73 20.05 9.91
N ASP A 145 -3.53 19.94 9.33
CA ASP A 145 -3.18 20.60 8.06
C ASP A 145 -3.97 19.99 6.88
N PHE A 146 -4.40 18.74 6.99
CA PHE A 146 -5.20 18.04 5.97
C PHE A 146 -6.72 18.19 6.18
N ALA A 147 -7.16 18.72 7.33
CA ALA A 147 -8.58 18.84 7.67
C ALA A 147 -9.29 20.04 6.99
N GLN A 148 -8.56 21.08 6.58
CA GLN A 148 -9.11 22.39 6.22
C GLN A 148 -9.27 22.65 4.71
N ILE A 149 -9.54 21.63 3.90
CA ILE A 149 -9.67 21.80 2.45
C ILE A 149 -11.04 21.32 2.04
N ASP A 150 -11.97 22.28 1.97
CA ASP A 150 -13.27 22.13 1.35
C ASP A 150 -13.07 21.77 -0.13
N CYS A 151 -13.68 20.67 -0.57
CA CYS A 151 -13.66 20.25 -1.97
C CYS A 151 -14.19 21.39 -2.85
N VAL A 152 -13.34 22.00 -3.68
CA VAL A 152 -13.75 23.15 -4.51
C VAL A 152 -14.53 22.72 -5.78
N SER A 153 -14.50 21.45 -6.21
CA SER A 153 -15.27 21.08 -7.43
C SER A 153 -15.66 19.62 -7.63
N VAL A 154 -14.88 18.63 -7.16
CA VAL A 154 -15.26 17.19 -7.31
C VAL A 154 -14.71 16.40 -6.12
N CYS A 155 -15.51 16.16 -5.08
CA CYS A 155 -15.18 15.06 -4.17
C CYS A 155 -15.51 13.75 -4.91
N PRO A 156 -14.57 12.78 -5.03
CA PRO A 156 -14.99 11.42 -5.35
C PRO A 156 -16.00 10.98 -4.27
N PRO A 157 -17.04 10.21 -4.63
CA PRO A 157 -18.03 9.80 -3.64
C PRO A 157 -17.32 9.14 -2.47
N LYS A 158 -17.63 9.60 -1.25
CA LYS A 158 -17.11 9.06 0.03
C LYS A 158 -17.30 7.54 0.19
N ASN A 159 -18.05 6.91 -0.71
CA ASN A 159 -18.49 5.54 -0.63
C ASN A 159 -18.01 4.75 -1.86
N PHE A 160 -16.71 4.69 -2.14
CA PHE A 160 -16.22 3.58 -2.97
C PHE A 160 -16.22 2.29 -2.15
N ILE A 161 -17.44 1.83 -1.83
CA ILE A 161 -17.68 0.46 -1.42
C ILE A 161 -17.95 -0.27 -2.73
N ALA A 162 -16.88 -0.66 -3.44
CA ALA A 162 -17.04 -1.80 -4.35
C ALA A 162 -17.71 -2.92 -3.55
N GLY A 163 -18.74 -3.55 -4.13
CA GLY A 163 -19.66 -4.43 -3.41
C GLY A 163 -18.90 -5.33 -2.43
N GLU A 164 -19.23 -5.20 -1.15
CA GLU A 164 -18.52 -5.85 -0.05
C GLU A 164 -18.32 -7.35 -0.29
N GLU A 165 -19.34 -7.99 -0.86
CA GLU A 165 -19.34 -9.40 -1.28
C GLU A 165 -18.34 -9.70 -2.41
N MET A 166 -18.20 -8.79 -3.37
CA MET A 166 -17.25 -8.91 -4.48
C MET A 166 -15.81 -8.84 -3.97
N LEU A 167 -15.55 -7.91 -3.06
CA LEU A 167 -14.23 -7.74 -2.45
C LEU A 167 -13.86 -8.88 -1.51
N GLN A 168 -14.82 -9.36 -0.71
CA GLN A 168 -14.62 -10.51 0.15
C GLN A 168 -14.41 -11.79 -0.67
N SER A 169 -15.26 -12.03 -1.68
CA SER A 169 -15.11 -13.19 -2.57
C SER A 169 -13.77 -13.17 -3.31
N GLU A 170 -13.31 -12.01 -3.77
CA GLU A 170 -12.00 -11.87 -4.41
C GLU A 170 -10.86 -12.14 -3.43
N SER A 171 -10.96 -11.67 -2.19
CA SER A 171 -9.95 -11.93 -1.15
C SER A 171 -9.86 -13.42 -0.81
N GLU A 172 -10.99 -14.10 -0.66
CA GLU A 172 -11.04 -15.53 -0.30
C GLU A 172 -10.54 -16.40 -1.46
N LYS A 173 -11.04 -16.17 -2.68
CA LYS A 173 -10.58 -16.87 -3.89
C LYS A 173 -9.11 -16.61 -4.18
N GLY A 174 -8.64 -15.38 -3.99
CA GLY A 174 -7.24 -15.02 -4.19
C GLY A 174 -6.31 -15.82 -3.27
N LYS A 175 -6.70 -16.02 -2.01
CA LYS A 175 -5.94 -16.83 -1.06
C LYS A 175 -5.96 -18.31 -1.41
N GLU A 176 -7.12 -18.83 -1.83
CA GLU A 176 -7.26 -20.21 -2.29
C GLU A 176 -6.39 -20.49 -3.53
N HIS A 177 -6.41 -19.60 -4.51
CA HIS A 177 -5.54 -19.71 -5.69
C HIS A 177 -4.06 -19.61 -5.32
N ALA A 178 -3.69 -18.68 -4.45
CA ALA A 178 -2.31 -18.57 -3.97
C ALA A 178 -1.85 -19.85 -3.25
N TYR A 179 -2.72 -20.47 -2.46
CA TYR A 179 -2.46 -21.75 -1.82
C TYR A 179 -2.21 -22.87 -2.84
N GLN A 180 -3.11 -23.01 -3.83
CA GLN A 180 -2.96 -24.01 -4.90
C GLN A 180 -1.65 -23.81 -5.66
N LYS A 181 -1.37 -22.57 -6.09
CA LYS A 181 -0.15 -22.21 -6.79
C LYS A 181 1.11 -22.49 -5.98
N TRP A 182 1.08 -22.17 -4.68
CA TRP A 182 2.19 -22.44 -3.78
C TRP A 182 2.50 -23.94 -3.72
N TRP A 183 1.48 -24.81 -3.64
CA TRP A 183 1.68 -26.26 -3.66
C TRP A 183 2.16 -26.79 -5.01
N GLU A 184 1.69 -26.22 -6.12
CA GLU A 184 2.24 -26.53 -7.45
C GLU A 184 3.73 -26.20 -7.52
N LEU A 185 4.12 -25.01 -7.08
CA LEU A 185 5.51 -24.57 -7.04
C LEU A 185 6.34 -25.45 -6.10
N TYR A 186 5.80 -25.83 -4.94
CA TYR A 186 6.46 -26.77 -4.02
C TYR A 186 6.79 -28.08 -4.73
N TRP A 187 5.83 -28.67 -5.45
CA TRP A 187 6.06 -29.90 -6.20
C TRP A 187 7.04 -29.72 -7.35
N GLN A 188 6.99 -28.59 -8.05
CA GLN A 188 7.96 -28.26 -9.10
C GLN A 188 9.38 -28.13 -8.54
N ALA A 189 9.56 -27.45 -7.40
CA ALA A 189 10.84 -27.33 -6.71
C ALA A 189 11.34 -28.67 -6.19
N TYR A 190 10.45 -29.53 -5.70
CA TYR A 190 10.78 -30.87 -5.23
C TYR A 190 11.26 -31.77 -6.37
N CYS A 191 10.63 -31.68 -7.54
CA CYS A 191 10.95 -32.47 -8.73
C CYS A 191 12.09 -31.89 -9.59
N SER A 192 12.47 -30.63 -9.39
CA SER A 192 13.55 -29.99 -10.15
C SER A 192 14.92 -30.45 -9.66
N ASN A 193 15.76 -30.87 -10.60
CA ASN A 193 17.15 -31.23 -10.35
C ASN A 193 18.11 -30.05 -10.56
N ASP A 194 17.64 -28.95 -11.15
CA ASP A 194 18.43 -27.74 -11.35
C ASP A 194 18.32 -26.82 -10.13
N LYS A 195 19.47 -26.52 -9.52
CA LYS A 195 19.56 -25.61 -8.39
C LYS A 195 19.12 -24.19 -8.75
N HIS A 196 19.38 -23.73 -9.97
CA HIS A 196 19.00 -22.38 -10.37
C HIS A 196 17.48 -22.28 -10.53
N GLU A 197 16.86 -23.22 -11.24
CA GLU A 197 15.41 -23.32 -11.37
C GLU A 197 14.72 -23.40 -10.01
N ARG A 198 15.23 -24.25 -9.11
CA ARG A 198 14.72 -24.37 -7.75
C ARG A 198 14.79 -23.06 -6.98
N LEU A 199 15.88 -22.30 -7.08
CA LEU A 199 15.99 -20.99 -6.41
C LEU A 199 14.98 -19.97 -6.95
N VAL A 200 14.68 -20.00 -8.25
CA VAL A 200 13.65 -19.15 -8.86
C VAL A 200 12.27 -19.51 -8.32
N ILE A 201 11.96 -20.81 -8.24
CA ILE A 201 10.68 -21.31 -7.71
C ILE A 201 10.54 -20.99 -6.21
N GLU A 202 11.60 -21.20 -5.41
CA GLU A 202 11.61 -20.85 -3.98
C GLU A 202 11.38 -19.35 -3.77
N LYS A 203 11.93 -18.49 -4.64
CA LYS A 203 11.66 -17.05 -4.60
C LYS A 203 10.20 -16.74 -4.91
N GLU A 204 9.61 -17.39 -5.92
CA GLU A 204 8.20 -17.22 -6.27
C GLU A 204 7.26 -17.64 -5.13
N MET A 205 7.58 -18.73 -4.44
CA MET A 205 6.86 -19.17 -3.23
C MET A 205 6.95 -18.13 -2.11
N LEU A 206 8.14 -17.58 -1.87
CA LEU A 206 8.33 -16.52 -0.87
C LEU A 206 7.55 -15.25 -1.21
N ASP A 207 7.50 -14.87 -2.49
CA ASP A 207 6.72 -13.72 -2.96
C ASP A 207 5.21 -13.92 -2.71
N LEU A 208 4.69 -15.15 -2.90
CA LEU A 208 3.31 -15.51 -2.56
C LEU A 208 3.03 -15.41 -1.06
N GLU A 209 3.93 -15.96 -0.23
CA GLU A 209 3.83 -15.85 1.23
C GLU A 209 3.97 -14.41 1.71
N GLU A 210 4.71 -13.57 0.98
CA GLU A 210 4.81 -12.13 1.25
C GLU A 210 3.47 -11.42 1.21
N VAL A 211 2.63 -11.79 0.24
CA VAL A 211 1.32 -11.19 0.05
C VAL A 211 0.25 -11.88 0.90
N TRP A 212 0.23 -13.21 0.94
CA TRP A 212 -0.90 -13.97 1.48
C TRP A 212 -0.69 -14.52 2.90
N GLY A 213 0.48 -14.26 3.49
CA GLY A 213 0.86 -14.83 4.78
C GLY A 213 1.24 -16.30 4.65
N ASP A 214 1.21 -17.03 5.76
CA ASP A 214 1.58 -18.45 5.78
C ASP A 214 0.57 -19.27 4.94
N LEU A 215 1.04 -19.81 3.82
CA LEU A 215 0.27 -20.64 2.89
C LEU A 215 0.44 -22.14 3.15
N TYR A 216 1.40 -22.54 3.98
CA TYR A 216 1.52 -23.91 4.46
C TYR A 216 0.92 -23.98 5.87
N TYR A 217 -0.28 -24.56 5.97
CA TYR A 217 -0.90 -24.95 7.24
C TYR A 217 -1.12 -26.45 7.25
#